data_AF-T0T5Q8-F1
#
_entry.id   AF-T0T5Q8-F1
#
_cell.length_a   1.000
_cell.length_b   1.000
_cell.length_c   1.000
_cell.angle_alpha   90.00
_cell.angle_beta   90.00
_cell.angle_gamma   90.00
#
_symmetry.space_group_name_H-M   'P 1'
#
loop_
_entity.id
_entity.type
_entity.pdbx_description
1 polymer ?
#
loop_
_entity_poly.entity_id
_entity_poly.type
_entity_poly.pdbx_seq_one_letter_code
_entity_poly.pdbx_strand_id
1 'polypeptide(L)' 'MNIHINSKRALKPIIENNVYEAYQNNERSLDFLVLFPITDKEASTIIDICRSYPVVLDAKWRFDSLIFTVYLKH' A
#
# COMPACT_ATOMS: atom_id res chain seq x y z
N MET A 1 -3.07 4.09 -10.97
CA MET A 1 -4.46 3.81 -10.57
C MET A 1 -4.59 4.23 -9.11
N ASN A 2 -5.51 5.15 -8.75
CA ASN A 2 -5.65 5.58 -7.36
C ASN A 2 -6.54 4.58 -6.61
N ILE A 3 -5.92 3.72 -5.79
CA ILE A 3 -6.65 2.72 -5.01
C ILE A 3 -7.08 3.36 -3.69
N HIS A 4 -8.39 3.45 -3.45
CA HIS A 4 -8.92 4.11 -2.26
C HIS A 4 -9.20 3.11 -1.13
N ILE A 5 -8.71 3.41 0.06
CA ILE A 5 -8.95 2.62 1.27
C ILE A 5 -9.74 3.46 2.26
N ASN A 6 -11.01 3.11 2.43
CA ASN A 6 -11.96 3.89 3.23
C ASN A 6 -12.09 3.40 4.68
N SER A 7 -11.48 2.26 5.02
CA SER A 7 -11.52 1.75 6.40
C SER A 7 -10.28 0.93 6.76
N LYS A 8 -9.92 0.96 8.05
CA LYS A 8 -8.81 0.16 8.62
C LYS A 8 -8.98 -1.33 8.38
N ARG A 9 -10.21 -1.84 8.46
CA ARG A 9 -10.51 -3.27 8.29
C ARG A 9 -10.29 -3.74 6.85
N ALA A 10 -10.53 -2.88 5.87
CA ALA A 10 -10.36 -3.20 4.45
C ALA A 10 -8.92 -3.04 3.96
N LEU A 11 -8.02 -2.46 4.77
CA LEU A 11 -6.66 -2.12 4.34
C LEU A 11 -5.86 -3.33 3.86
N LYS A 12 -5.76 -4.37 4.70
CA LYS A 12 -4.98 -5.57 4.38
C LYS A 12 -5.47 -6.29 3.11
N PRO A 13 -6.77 -6.66 2.98
CA PRO A 13 -7.24 -7.36 1.79
C PRO A 13 -7.14 -6.51 0.51
N ILE A 14 -7.34 -5.18 0.59
CA ILE A 14 -7.19 -4.31 -0.58
C ILE A 14 -5.73 -4.27 -1.04
N ILE A 15 -4.78 -4.08 -0.11
CA ILE A 15 -3.36 -4.05 -0.46
C ILE A 15 -2.94 -5.38 -1.09
N GLU A 16 -3.28 -6.51 -0.46
CA GLU A 16 -2.91 -7.84 -0.94
C GLU A 16 -3.40 -8.10 -2.37
N ASN A 17 -4.69 -7.86 -2.63
CA ASN A 17 -5.27 -8.10 -3.95
C ASN A 17 -4.60 -7.24 -5.02
N ASN A 18 -4.45 -5.93 -4.77
CA ASN A 18 -3.90 -5.01 -5.76
C ASN A 18 -2.42 -5.27 -6.01
N VAL A 19 -1.63 -5.53 -4.97
CA VAL A 19 -0.18 -5.80 -5.08
C VAL A 19 0.09 -7.03 -5.95
N TYR A 20 -0.69 -8.10 -5.79
CA TYR A 20 -0.55 -9.27 -6.65
C TYR A 20 -1.09 -9.04 -8.06
N GLU A 21 -2.23 -8.37 -8.22
CA GLU A 21 -2.76 -8.02 -9.55
C GLU A 21 -1.77 -7.19 -10.35
N ALA A 22 -1.21 -6.15 -9.74
CA ALA A 22 -0.21 -5.28 -10.34
C ALA A 22 1.09 -6.02 -10.70
N TYR A 23 1.52 -6.95 -9.84
CA TYR A 23 2.67 -7.80 -10.14
C TYR A 23 2.41 -8.68 -11.38
N GLN A 24 1.23 -9.30 -11.49
CA GLN A 24 0.85 -10.08 -12.69
C GLN A 24 0.78 -9.21 -13.95
N ASN A 25 0.40 -7.94 -13.80
CA ASN A 25 0.30 -6.98 -14.90
C ASN A 25 1.65 -6.30 -15.23
N ASN A 26 2.77 -6.72 -14.63
CA ASN A 26 4.09 -6.10 -14.80
C ASN A 26 4.11 -4.60 -14.46
N GLU A 27 3.28 -4.17 -13.51
CA GLU A 27 3.31 -2.80 -12.99
C GLU A 27 4.49 -2.60 -12.04
N ARG A 28 5.08 -1.40 -12.06
CA ARG A 28 6.26 -1.08 -11.23
C ARG A 28 5.89 -0.57 -9.85
N SER A 29 4.71 0.03 -9.70
CA SER A 29 4.29 0.67 -8.48
C SER A 29 2.79 0.90 -8.42
N LEU A 30 2.28 0.92 -7.19
CA LEU A 30 0.89 1.22 -6.86
C LEU A 30 0.80 2.37 -5.87
N ASP A 31 -0.17 3.26 -6.07
CA ASP A 31 -0.48 4.32 -5.14
C ASP A 31 -1.82 4.05 -4.43
N PHE A 32 -1.78 4.13 -3.11
CA PHE A 32 -2.94 3.97 -2.24
C PHE A 32 -3.28 5.29 -1.57
N LEU A 33 -4.55 5.69 -1.64
CA LEU A 33 -5.11 6.82 -0.90
C LEU A 33 -5.90 6.30 0.30
N VAL A 34 -5.47 6.68 1.49
CA VAL A 34 -6.08 6.29 2.77
C VAL A 34 -6.97 7.42 3.25
N LEU A 35 -8.27 7.15 3.35
CA LEU A 35 -9.30 8.16 3.64
C LEU A 35 -9.82 8.10 5.09
N PHE A 36 -8.95 7.72 6.02
CA PHE A 36 -9.26 7.69 7.45
C PHE A 36 -8.04 8.11 8.28
N PRO A 37 -8.25 8.62 9.51
CA PRO A 37 -7.14 9.04 10.36
C PRO A 37 -6.19 7.89 10.68
N ILE A 38 -4.89 8.16 10.49
CA ILE A 38 -3.78 7.27 10.78
C ILE A 38 -2.77 8.02 11.63
N THR A 39 -2.31 7.38 12.71
CA THR A 39 -1.17 7.83 13.50
C THR A 39 0.15 7.40 12.85
N ASP A 40 1.26 8.08 13.14
CA ASP A 40 2.58 7.71 12.59
C ASP A 40 2.98 6.26 12.91
N LYS A 41 2.57 5.74 14.08
CA LYS A 41 2.79 4.35 14.46
C LYS A 41 2.01 3.37 13.58
N GLU A 42 0.75 3.70 13.29
CA GLU A 42 -0.09 2.90 12.39
C GLU A 42 0.44 2.98 10.96
N ALA A 43 0.90 4.16 10.53
CA ALA A 43 1.56 4.36 9.24
C ALA A 43 2.78 3.45 9.09
N SER A 44 3.68 3.40 10.08
CA SER A 44 4.83 2.49 10.09
C SER A 44 4.39 1.03 10.00
N THR A 45 3.37 0.65 10.77
CA THR A 45 2.84 -0.73 10.78
C THR A 45 2.31 -1.13 9.41
N ILE A 46 1.64 -0.21 8.70
CA ILE A 46 1.13 -0.46 7.34
C ILE A 46 2.29 -0.67 6.36
N ILE A 47 3.37 0.10 6.46
CA ILE A 47 4.55 -0.08 5.62
C ILE A 47 5.17 -1.46 5.88
N ASP A 48 5.28 -1.89 7.13
CA ASP A 48 5.80 -3.21 7.49
C ASP A 48 4.92 -4.33 6.93
N ILE A 49 3.59 -4.18 6.98
CA ILE A 49 2.65 -5.10 6.34
C ILE A 49 2.89 -5.15 4.83
N CYS A 50 3.04 -4.01 4.15
CA CYS A 50 3.30 -3.97 2.71
C CYS A 50 4.60 -4.69 2.35
N ARG A 51 5.67 -4.46 3.12
CA ARG A 51 6.98 -5.10 2.94
C ARG A 51 6.98 -6.60 3.24
N SER A 52 5.97 -7.11 3.95
CA SER A 52 5.82 -8.54 4.21
C SER A 52 5.39 -9.33 2.97
N TYR A 53 4.84 -8.66 1.95
CA TYR A 53 4.44 -9.33 0.70
C TYR A 53 5.66 -9.62 -0.18
N PRO A 54 5.88 -10.86 -0.64
CA PRO A 54 7.10 -11.24 -1.37
C PRO A 54 7.35 -10.46 -2.66
N VAL A 55 6.29 -10.03 -3.33
CA VAL A 55 6.32 -9.27 -4.59
C VAL A 55 6.62 -7.78 -4.39
N VAL A 56 6.65 -7.30 -3.14
CA VAL A 56 6.94 -5.90 -2.82
C VAL A 56 8.44 -5.71 -2.62
N LEU A 57 8.98 -4.71 -3.30
CA LEU A 57 10.36 -4.25 -3.16
C LEU A 57 10.50 -3.24 -2.02
N ASP A 58 9.60 -2.26 -1.96
CA ASP A 58 9.60 -1.22 -0.93
C ASP A 58 8.21 -0.57 -0.82
N ALA A 59 7.93 0.13 0.28
CA ALA A 59 6.73 0.92 0.45
C ALA A 59 7.03 2.21 1.23
N LYS A 60 6.45 3.33 0.81
CA LYS A 60 6.71 4.65 1.42
C LYS A 60 5.46 5.51 1.49
N TRP A 61 5.22 6.15 2.63
CA TRP A 61 4.27 7.25 2.74
C TRP A 61 4.73 8.49 1.94
N ARG A 62 3.77 9.23 1.43
CA ARG A 62 3.90 10.42 0.59
C ARG A 62 3.00 11.53 1.15
N PHE A 63 3.40 12.79 0.95
CA PHE A 63 2.62 14.01 1.22
C PHE A 63 1.81 13.97 2.53
N ASP A 64 2.49 14.08 3.68
CA ASP A 64 1.85 14.25 4.99
C ASP A 64 0.72 13.24 5.31
N SER A 65 0.95 11.96 4.98
CA SER A 65 0.37 10.78 5.66
C SER A 65 -0.89 10.14 5.06
N LEU A 66 -1.48 10.65 3.98
CA LEU A 66 -2.69 10.06 3.39
C LEU A 66 -2.44 9.17 2.18
N ILE A 67 -1.28 9.29 1.52
CA ILE A 67 -0.94 8.51 0.32
C ILE A 67 0.30 7.68 0.61
N PHE A 68 0.34 6.42 0.19
CA PHE A 68 1.58 5.66 0.16
C PHE A 68 1.74 4.91 -1.16
N THR A 69 2.99 4.77 -1.59
CA THR A 69 3.37 4.06 -2.80
C THR A 69 3.99 2.72 -2.42
N VAL A 70 3.58 1.65 -3.08
CA VAL A 70 4.20 0.33 -3.02
C VAL A 70 4.95 0.08 -4.32
N TYR A 71 6.24 -0.26 -4.22
CA TYR A 71 7.09 -0.63 -5.34
C TYR A 71 7.13 -2.14 -5.47
N LEU A 72 7.02 -2.65 -6.68
CA LEU A 72 6.96 -4.09 -6.95
C LEU A 72 8.32 -4.58 -7.47
N LYS A 73 8.64 -5.85 -7.16
CA LYS A 73 9.78 -6.54 -7.75
C LYS A 73 9.44 -6.85 -9.20
N HIS A 74 10.39 -6.58 -10.09
CA HIS A 74 10.31 -6.92 -11.51
C HIS A 74 11.12 -8.19 -11.79
#